data_AF-A0A2D6N4N8-F1
#
_entry.id   AF-A0A2D6N4N8-F1
#
_cell.length_a   1.000
_cell.length_b   1.000
_cell.length_c   1.000
_cell.angle_alpha   90.00
_cell.angle_beta   90.00
_cell.angle_gamma   90.00
#
_symmetry.space_group_name_H-M   'P 1'
#
loop_
_entity.id
_entity.type
_entity.pdbx_description
1 polymer ?
#
loop_
_entity_poly.entity_id
_entity_poly.type
_entity_poly.pdbx_seq_one_letter_code
_entity_poly.pdbx_strand_id
1 'polypeptide(L)'
;MTGQPVEDFLAELSAELAAAGIGQPRIAEICAEVEDHLRESARALQLQGRPSAVAWQQAVARFGEPAELAQRFARAIKQGDSALWRLASLLTRSSLGSEQVQSASHIADPQSRKGLQILLETFAQRARRLGCDSLDVGGSGFGTARQGLPASCPHLIEGLQDFGFEVEQSGVLLHAPLQEADPGRPPVIDGLTLRWRLDPEAPEWLLHALLDGRQIDECGVWGLSRHVADRSDYQHWINFEWTEVEEPYQRRGIGSWLVREQMRMHRERGARRALRWEWLTDPVALSFYEALGFERRQEWWKYRKEGL
;
A
#
# COMPACT_ATOMS: atom_id res chain seq x y z
N MET A 1 24.48 29.82 1.35
CA MET A 1 24.17 28.38 1.40
C MET A 1 22.75 28.24 0.87
N THR A 2 22.62 27.78 -0.38
CA THR A 2 21.36 27.68 -1.14
C THR A 2 21.09 26.22 -1.51
N GLY A 3 21.48 25.29 -0.63
CA GLY A 3 21.15 23.88 -0.78
C GLY A 3 19.64 23.72 -0.75
N GLN A 4 19.10 22.86 -1.62
CA GLN A 4 17.69 22.50 -1.52
C GLN A 4 17.52 21.69 -0.22
N PRO A 5 16.56 22.01 0.67
CA PRO A 5 16.38 21.32 1.96
C PRO A 5 16.31 19.78 1.87
N VAL A 6 15.93 19.26 0.71
CA VAL A 6 15.83 17.84 0.40
C VAL A 6 17.19 17.20 0.17
N GLU A 7 18.08 17.89 -0.56
CA GLU A 7 19.43 17.37 -0.86
C GLU A 7 20.24 17.24 0.42
N ASP A 8 20.14 18.24 1.30
CA ASP A 8 20.78 18.24 2.62
C ASP A 8 20.21 17.08 3.49
N PHE A 9 18.89 16.93 3.56
CA PHE A 9 18.23 15.85 4.29
C PHE A 9 18.64 14.45 3.79
N LEU A 10 18.66 14.24 2.47
CA LEU A 10 19.01 12.95 1.88
C LEU A 10 20.50 12.63 2.05
N ALA A 11 21.37 13.64 2.02
CA ALA A 11 22.79 13.48 2.29
C ALA A 11 23.03 13.06 3.76
N GLU A 12 22.34 13.71 4.71
CA GLU A 12 22.38 13.34 6.13
C GLU A 12 21.83 11.93 6.35
N LEU A 13 20.66 11.60 5.79
CA LEU A 13 20.07 10.27 5.87
C LEU A 13 21.01 9.19 5.31
N SER A 14 21.65 9.45 4.17
CA SER A 14 22.62 8.54 3.58
C SER A 14 23.80 8.27 4.52
N ALA A 15 24.32 9.31 5.19
CA ALA A 15 25.40 9.18 6.16
C ALA A 15 24.96 8.37 7.40
N GLU A 16 23.76 8.63 7.93
CA GLU A 16 23.20 7.92 9.08
C GLU A 16 22.91 6.44 8.77
N LEU A 17 22.40 6.13 7.57
CA LEU A 17 22.22 4.75 7.12
C LEU A 17 23.55 4.01 6.99
N ALA A 18 24.60 4.68 6.49
CA ALA A 18 25.94 4.12 6.43
C ALA A 18 26.51 3.84 7.83
N ALA A 19 26.34 4.78 8.77
CA ALA A 19 26.73 4.61 10.18
C ALA A 19 25.97 3.45 10.85
N ALA A 20 24.72 3.20 10.46
CA ALA A 20 23.93 2.06 10.90
C ALA A 20 24.35 0.71 10.27
N GLY A 21 25.38 0.68 9.42
CA GLY A 21 25.92 -0.52 8.79
C GLY A 21 25.16 -0.98 7.55
N ILE A 22 24.35 -0.11 6.93
CA ILE A 22 23.61 -0.43 5.70
C ILE A 22 24.53 -0.24 4.49
N GLY A 23 24.53 -1.20 3.56
CA GLY A 23 25.40 -1.16 2.37
C GLY A 23 24.95 -0.13 1.32
N GLN A 24 25.92 0.44 0.59
CA GLN A 24 25.71 1.52 -0.40
C GLN A 24 24.57 1.29 -1.40
N PRO A 25 24.40 0.10 -2.03
CA PRO A 25 23.28 -0.13 -2.94
C PRO A 25 21.92 0.02 -2.25
N ARG A 26 21.81 -0.39 -0.99
CA ARG A 26 20.57 -0.31 -0.21
C ARG A 26 20.32 1.11 0.29
N ILE A 27 21.38 1.87 0.59
CA ILE A 27 21.27 3.30 0.92
C ILE A 27 20.65 4.04 -0.28
N ALA A 28 21.17 3.83 -1.49
CA ALA A 28 20.64 4.48 -2.69
C ALA A 28 19.15 4.17 -2.92
N GLU A 29 18.74 2.91 -2.73
CA GLU A 29 17.32 2.50 -2.80
C GLU A 29 16.45 3.24 -1.76
N ILE A 30 16.89 3.29 -0.50
CA ILE A 30 16.15 3.95 0.58
C ILE A 30 16.04 5.46 0.33
N CYS A 31 17.15 6.10 -0.04
CA CYS A 31 17.17 7.53 -0.34
C CYS A 31 16.25 7.88 -1.51
N ALA A 32 16.20 7.07 -2.56
CA ALA A 32 15.29 7.28 -3.68
C ALA A 32 13.81 7.20 -3.27
N GLU A 33 13.44 6.20 -2.45
CA GLU A 33 12.06 6.05 -1.95
C GLU A 33 11.66 7.23 -1.05
N VAL A 34 12.56 7.63 -0.13
CA VAL A 34 12.34 8.78 0.75
C VAL A 34 12.23 10.07 -0.06
N GLU A 35 13.05 10.26 -1.08
CA GLU A 35 12.96 11.40 -1.99
C GLU A 35 11.60 11.47 -2.69
N ASP A 36 11.11 10.35 -3.21
CA ASP A 36 9.81 10.28 -3.88
C ASP A 36 8.67 10.67 -2.92
N HIS A 37 8.69 10.17 -1.69
CA HIS A 37 7.67 10.55 -0.72
C HIS A 37 7.77 12.01 -0.26
N LEU A 38 8.98 12.56 -0.13
CA LEU A 38 9.18 13.99 0.17
C LEU A 38 8.61 14.86 -0.97
N ARG A 39 8.84 14.48 -2.24
CA ARG A 39 8.29 15.15 -3.43
C ARG A 39 6.76 15.12 -3.43
N GLU A 40 6.16 13.96 -3.17
CA GLU A 40 4.71 13.82 -3.09
C GLU A 40 4.11 14.67 -1.97
N SER A 41 4.71 14.65 -0.79
CA SER A 41 4.28 15.46 0.37
C SER A 41 4.36 16.95 0.08
N ALA A 42 5.47 17.41 -0.50
CA ALA A 42 5.65 18.81 -0.88
C ALA A 42 4.62 19.24 -1.96
N ARG A 43 4.35 18.37 -2.95
CA ARG A 43 3.33 18.62 -3.97
C ARG A 43 1.93 18.73 -3.35
N ALA A 44 1.57 17.86 -2.42
CA ALA A 44 0.29 17.89 -1.73
C ALA A 44 0.11 19.23 -0.97
N LEU A 45 1.14 19.68 -0.26
CA LEU A 45 1.13 20.96 0.45
C LEU A 45 1.04 22.17 -0.51
N GLN A 46 1.69 22.11 -1.67
CA GLN A 46 1.57 23.14 -2.71
C GLN A 46 0.15 23.21 -3.28
N LEU A 47 -0.51 22.06 -3.50
CA LEU A 47 -1.91 22.01 -3.93
C LEU A 47 -2.87 22.61 -2.89
N GLN A 48 -2.47 22.65 -1.62
CA GLN A 48 -3.17 23.36 -0.54
C GLN A 48 -2.84 24.86 -0.47
N GLY A 49 -2.11 25.40 -1.45
CA GLY A 49 -1.76 26.82 -1.53
C GLY A 49 -0.52 27.22 -0.73
N ARG A 50 0.30 26.26 -0.26
CA ARG A 50 1.58 26.58 0.39
C ARG A 50 2.63 27.00 -0.65
N PRO A 51 3.44 28.04 -0.38
CA PRO A 51 4.60 28.35 -1.22
C PRO A 51 5.56 27.17 -1.29
N SER A 52 6.19 26.95 -2.45
CA SER A 52 7.06 25.78 -2.71
C SER A 52 8.13 25.57 -1.63
N ALA A 53 8.84 26.62 -1.22
CA ALA A 53 9.87 26.51 -0.17
C ALA A 53 9.30 26.06 1.18
N VAL A 54 8.12 26.58 1.56
CA VAL A 54 7.44 26.20 2.82
C VAL A 54 6.93 24.77 2.75
N ALA A 55 6.38 24.36 1.61
CA ALA A 55 5.90 23.00 1.39
C ALA A 55 7.03 21.97 1.54
N TRP A 56 8.21 22.26 0.99
CA TRP A 56 9.38 21.40 1.16
C TRP A 56 9.88 21.33 2.60
N GLN A 57 9.98 22.48 3.28
CA GLN A 57 10.39 22.51 4.67
C GLN A 57 9.42 21.72 5.58
N GLN A 58 8.12 21.84 5.33
CA GLN A 58 7.09 21.08 6.04
C GLN A 58 7.13 19.59 5.71
N ALA A 59 7.38 19.22 4.45
CA ALA A 59 7.55 17.82 4.04
C ALA A 59 8.73 17.17 4.77
N VAL A 60 9.89 17.84 4.81
CA VAL A 60 11.09 17.35 5.53
C VAL A 60 10.82 17.24 7.03
N ALA A 61 10.27 18.29 7.66
CA ALA A 61 9.97 18.30 9.10
C ALA A 61 9.04 17.14 9.51
N ARG A 62 8.17 16.70 8.61
CA ARG A 62 7.22 15.61 8.87
C ARG A 62 7.86 14.22 8.79
N PHE A 63 8.93 14.05 8.02
CA PHE A 63 9.69 12.80 7.99
C PHE A 63 10.48 12.55 9.29
N GLY A 64 10.69 13.60 10.09
CA GLY A 64 11.46 13.56 11.32
C GLY A 64 12.96 13.64 11.07
N GLU A 65 13.75 13.34 12.10
CA GLU A 65 15.22 13.45 12.03
C GLU A 65 15.84 12.29 11.22
N PRO A 66 16.83 12.54 10.34
CA PRO A 66 17.50 11.50 9.55
C PRO A 66 18.03 10.33 10.37
N ALA A 67 18.58 10.59 11.55
CA ALA A 67 19.11 9.57 12.45
C ALA A 67 18.02 8.61 12.97
N GLU A 68 16.84 9.13 13.34
CA GLU A 68 15.72 8.29 13.77
C GLU A 68 15.19 7.43 12.62
N LEU A 69 15.07 8.03 11.43
CA LEU A 69 14.62 7.33 10.23
C LEU A 69 15.60 6.22 9.85
N ALA A 70 16.91 6.49 9.90
CA ALA A 70 17.95 5.50 9.67
C ALA A 70 17.88 4.34 10.69
N GLN A 71 17.64 4.63 11.97
CA GLN A 71 17.44 3.59 12.99
C GLN A 71 16.20 2.72 12.72
N ARG A 72 15.09 3.32 12.26
CA ARG A 72 13.88 2.57 11.87
C ARG A 72 14.17 1.64 10.70
N PHE A 73 14.83 2.14 9.65
CA PHE A 73 15.25 1.30 8.52
C PHE A 73 16.23 0.20 8.94
N ALA A 74 17.22 0.50 9.77
CA ALA A 74 18.16 -0.48 10.28
C ALA A 74 17.46 -1.57 11.10
N ARG A 75 16.47 -1.19 11.93
CA ARG A 75 15.65 -2.12 12.70
C ARG A 75 14.82 -3.02 11.79
N ALA A 76 14.08 -2.45 10.83
CA ALA A 76 13.29 -3.19 9.85
C ALA A 76 14.18 -4.15 9.02
N ILE A 77 15.36 -3.69 8.58
CA ILE A 77 16.34 -4.54 7.87
C ILE A 77 16.82 -5.71 8.74
N LYS A 78 17.12 -5.45 10.02
CA LYS A 78 17.54 -6.49 10.98
C LYS A 78 16.41 -7.46 11.32
N GLN A 79 15.17 -7.01 11.32
CA GLN A 79 13.98 -7.84 11.56
C GLN A 79 13.56 -8.65 10.32
N GLY A 80 14.24 -8.49 9.18
CA GLY A 80 13.94 -9.25 7.96
C GLY A 80 12.94 -8.57 7.01
N ASP A 81 12.33 -7.45 7.38
CA ASP A 81 11.36 -6.71 6.55
C ASP A 81 11.94 -6.28 5.20
N SER A 82 13.26 -6.10 5.10
CA SER A 82 13.92 -5.72 3.84
C SER A 82 14.07 -6.85 2.82
N ALA A 83 14.13 -8.10 3.29
CA ALA A 83 14.18 -9.29 2.43
C ALA A 83 12.78 -9.56 1.83
N LEU A 84 11.76 -9.37 2.65
CA LEU A 84 10.34 -9.41 2.29
C LEU A 84 9.94 -8.25 1.37
N TRP A 85 10.46 -7.05 1.61
CA TRP A 85 10.32 -5.91 0.69
C TRP A 85 10.99 -6.21 -0.66
N ARG A 86 12.17 -6.83 -0.68
CA ARG A 86 12.78 -7.26 -1.95
C ARG A 86 12.01 -8.37 -2.63
N LEU A 87 11.46 -9.34 -1.91
CA LEU A 87 10.60 -10.36 -2.51
C LEU A 87 9.33 -9.71 -3.07
N ALA A 88 8.64 -8.88 -2.30
CA ALA A 88 7.44 -8.17 -2.73
C ALA A 88 7.72 -7.20 -3.89
N SER A 89 8.81 -6.43 -3.84
CA SER A 89 9.25 -5.54 -4.92
C SER A 89 9.77 -6.29 -6.15
N LEU A 90 10.46 -7.43 -6.01
CA LEU A 90 10.92 -8.25 -7.14
C LEU A 90 9.74 -8.97 -7.79
N LEU A 91 8.81 -9.51 -7.00
CA LEU A 91 7.62 -10.20 -7.49
C LEU A 91 6.63 -9.21 -8.14
N THR A 92 6.42 -8.00 -7.58
CA THR A 92 5.61 -6.95 -8.23
C THR A 92 6.28 -6.33 -9.46
N ARG A 93 7.61 -6.10 -9.46
CA ARG A 93 8.35 -5.59 -10.64
C ARG A 93 8.42 -6.61 -11.79
N SER A 94 8.41 -7.91 -11.49
CA SER A 94 8.47 -8.94 -12.52
C SER A 94 7.15 -9.13 -13.30
N SER A 95 6.02 -8.74 -12.72
CA SER A 95 4.73 -8.61 -13.42
C SER A 95 4.55 -7.30 -14.19
N LEU A 96 5.49 -6.34 -14.05
CA LEU A 96 5.31 -4.93 -14.43
C LEU A 96 6.63 -4.32 -14.95
N GLY A 97 6.90 -4.48 -16.25
CA GLY A 97 8.22 -4.28 -16.87
C GLY A 97 8.87 -2.90 -16.74
N SER A 98 10.16 -2.89 -16.36
CA SER A 98 11.16 -1.82 -16.63
C SER A 98 12.61 -2.35 -16.47
N GLU A 99 13.60 -1.75 -17.14
CA GLU A 99 14.89 -2.36 -17.54
C GLU A 99 15.93 -2.77 -16.46
N GLN A 100 15.65 -2.68 -15.15
CA GLN A 100 16.46 -3.39 -14.12
C GLN A 100 16.05 -4.87 -13.95
N VAL A 101 15.35 -5.38 -14.95
CA VAL A 101 14.50 -6.58 -14.89
C VAL A 101 15.24 -7.89 -14.96
N GLN A 102 16.51 -7.99 -15.39
CA GLN A 102 17.09 -9.30 -15.73
C GLN A 102 17.04 -10.35 -14.60
N SER A 103 17.40 -10.01 -13.36
CA SER A 103 17.34 -10.97 -12.23
C SER A 103 15.91 -11.22 -11.72
N ALA A 104 15.02 -10.24 -11.80
CA ALA A 104 13.61 -10.36 -11.41
C ALA A 104 12.78 -11.11 -12.47
N SER A 105 13.05 -10.90 -13.77
CA SER A 105 12.48 -11.67 -14.88
C SER A 105 12.89 -13.12 -14.82
N HIS A 106 14.08 -13.44 -14.31
CA HIS A 106 14.47 -14.84 -14.12
C HIS A 106 13.76 -15.52 -12.94
N ILE A 107 13.11 -14.78 -12.04
CA ILE A 107 12.31 -15.37 -10.95
C ILE A 107 10.84 -15.49 -11.38
N ALA A 108 10.35 -14.56 -12.22
CA ALA A 108 9.05 -14.67 -12.88
C ALA A 108 9.04 -15.49 -14.16
N ASP A 109 10.21 -15.92 -14.65
CA ASP A 109 10.31 -16.90 -15.70
C ASP A 109 9.84 -18.24 -15.13
N PRO A 110 8.69 -18.78 -15.59
CA PRO A 110 8.18 -20.06 -15.10
C PRO A 110 9.18 -21.21 -15.29
N GLN A 111 10.17 -21.06 -16.18
CA GLN A 111 11.18 -22.07 -16.46
C GLN A 111 12.35 -22.07 -15.47
N SER A 112 12.45 -21.06 -14.60
CA SER A 112 13.61 -20.85 -13.72
C SER A 112 13.32 -21.25 -12.26
N ARG A 113 12.72 -22.43 -12.07
CA ARG A 113 12.42 -22.99 -10.72
C ARG A 113 13.64 -23.02 -9.81
N LYS A 114 14.82 -23.36 -10.35
CA LYS A 114 16.09 -23.39 -9.60
C LYS A 114 16.50 -22.01 -9.09
N GLY A 115 16.21 -20.95 -9.85
CA GLY A 115 16.50 -19.57 -9.44
C GLY A 115 15.65 -19.14 -8.24
N LEU A 116 14.34 -19.43 -8.30
CA LEU A 116 13.41 -19.19 -7.19
C LEU A 116 13.83 -19.98 -5.94
N GLN A 117 14.19 -21.26 -6.08
CA GLN A 117 14.65 -22.08 -4.96
C GLN A 117 15.91 -21.51 -4.29
N ILE A 118 16.96 -21.18 -5.05
CA ILE A 118 18.20 -20.59 -4.52
C ILE A 118 17.89 -19.28 -3.78
N LEU A 119 16.97 -18.48 -4.31
CA LEU A 119 16.54 -17.24 -3.70
C LEU A 119 15.85 -17.48 -2.34
N LEU A 120 14.87 -18.38 -2.29
CA LEU A 120 14.15 -18.73 -1.06
C LEU A 120 15.10 -19.33 -0.01
N GLU A 121 16.03 -20.20 -0.42
CA GLU A 121 17.09 -20.72 0.45
C GLU A 121 17.98 -19.63 1.02
N THR A 122 18.40 -18.68 0.18
CA THR A 122 19.21 -17.53 0.60
C THR A 122 18.47 -16.68 1.62
N PHE A 123 17.17 -16.45 1.43
CA PHE A 123 16.34 -15.72 2.38
C PHE A 123 16.16 -16.47 3.69
N ALA A 124 15.85 -17.77 3.65
CA ALA A 124 15.73 -18.60 4.86
C ALA A 124 17.05 -18.64 5.65
N GLN A 125 18.20 -18.84 4.98
CA GLN A 125 19.51 -18.80 5.64
C GLN A 125 19.83 -17.44 6.27
N ARG A 126 19.37 -16.34 5.65
CA ARG A 126 19.54 -15.00 6.23
C ARG A 126 18.63 -14.79 7.43
N ALA A 127 17.36 -15.18 7.33
CA ALA A 127 16.38 -15.06 8.40
C ALA A 127 16.80 -15.90 9.64
N ARG A 128 17.28 -17.14 9.44
CA ARG A 128 17.90 -17.93 10.53
C ARG A 128 19.05 -17.21 11.23
N ARG A 129 19.96 -16.60 10.46
CA ARG A 129 21.09 -15.83 11.01
C ARG A 129 20.66 -14.60 11.80
N LEU A 130 19.45 -14.10 11.56
CA LEU A 130 18.84 -12.99 12.29
C LEU A 130 17.97 -13.45 13.47
N GLY A 131 17.85 -14.78 13.70
CA GLY A 131 17.01 -15.34 14.75
C GLY A 131 15.51 -15.28 14.46
N CYS A 132 15.13 -15.22 13.19
CA CYS A 132 13.73 -15.35 12.80
C CYS A 132 13.30 -16.82 12.86
N ASP A 133 12.10 -17.08 13.37
CA ASP A 133 11.50 -18.42 13.42
C ASP A 133 10.63 -18.72 12.19
N SER A 134 10.26 -17.69 11.43
CA SER A 134 9.37 -17.79 10.27
C SER A 134 9.71 -16.78 9.17
N LEU A 135 9.22 -17.08 7.96
CA LEU A 135 9.19 -16.19 6.81
C LEU A 135 7.75 -15.99 6.36
N ASP A 136 7.34 -14.74 6.14
CA ASP A 136 6.08 -14.42 5.48
C ASP A 136 6.32 -14.02 4.02
N VAL A 137 5.29 -14.13 3.18
CA VAL A 137 5.22 -13.58 1.82
C VAL A 137 3.86 -12.92 1.65
N GLY A 138 3.87 -11.59 1.49
CA GLY A 138 2.65 -10.78 1.50
C GLY A 138 2.33 -10.27 2.88
N GLY A 139 2.54 -8.98 3.12
CA GLY A 139 2.37 -8.42 4.46
C GLY A 139 3.11 -7.11 4.74
N SER A 140 3.72 -6.47 3.74
CA SER A 140 4.34 -5.17 3.96
C SER A 140 3.30 -4.15 4.41
N GLY A 141 3.65 -3.32 5.39
CA GLY A 141 2.74 -2.34 6.01
C GLY A 141 2.19 -1.25 5.09
N PHE A 142 2.61 -1.18 3.82
CA PHE A 142 2.19 -0.13 2.88
C PHE A 142 1.95 -0.67 1.46
N GLY A 143 0.92 -0.13 0.80
CA GLY A 143 0.63 -0.31 -0.63
C GLY A 143 0.04 -1.66 -1.05
N THR A 144 -0.06 -1.87 -2.37
CA THR A 144 -0.58 -3.11 -3.00
C THR A 144 0.28 -4.34 -2.69
N ALA A 145 1.55 -4.17 -2.31
CA ALA A 145 2.43 -5.22 -1.82
C ALA A 145 1.95 -5.91 -0.51
N ARG A 146 0.96 -5.32 0.18
CA ARG A 146 0.28 -5.93 1.34
C ARG A 146 -0.54 -7.17 0.96
N GLN A 147 -0.88 -7.33 -0.32
CA GLN A 147 -1.95 -8.21 -0.80
C GLN A 147 -1.52 -9.67 -1.03
N GLY A 148 -0.22 -9.99 -0.98
CA GLY A 148 0.27 -11.35 -1.19
C GLY A 148 0.73 -11.61 -2.62
N LEU A 149 0.57 -12.85 -3.09
CA LEU A 149 0.80 -13.23 -4.48
C LEU A 149 -0.51 -13.51 -5.20
N PRO A 150 -0.67 -13.02 -6.45
CA PRO A 150 -1.87 -13.29 -7.19
C PRO A 150 -1.92 -14.76 -7.59
N ALA A 151 -3.12 -15.37 -7.53
CA ALA A 151 -3.36 -16.76 -7.93
C ALA A 151 -2.99 -17.03 -9.41
N SER A 152 -2.88 -15.97 -10.23
CA SER A 152 -2.44 -16.04 -11.63
C SER A 152 -0.94 -16.32 -11.82
N CYS A 153 -0.16 -16.45 -10.74
CA CYS A 153 1.27 -16.75 -10.79
C CYS A 153 1.59 -18.17 -10.28
N PRO A 154 1.09 -19.24 -10.93
CA PRO A 154 1.15 -20.61 -10.41
C PRO A 154 2.59 -21.10 -10.17
N HIS A 155 3.55 -20.73 -11.02
CA HIS A 155 4.95 -21.12 -10.86
C HIS A 155 5.61 -20.59 -9.58
N LEU A 156 5.22 -19.39 -9.12
CA LEU A 156 5.71 -18.82 -7.85
C LEU A 156 5.07 -19.53 -6.66
N ILE A 157 3.77 -19.82 -6.78
CA ILE A 157 2.99 -20.51 -5.76
C ILE A 157 3.54 -21.92 -5.55
N GLU A 158 3.72 -22.68 -6.63
CA GLU A 158 4.35 -23.99 -6.62
C GLU A 158 5.75 -23.93 -5.99
N GLY A 159 6.59 -22.97 -6.40
CA GLY A 159 7.92 -22.83 -5.83
C GLY A 159 7.95 -22.49 -4.34
N LEU A 160 6.99 -21.70 -3.85
CA LEU A 160 6.83 -21.44 -2.42
C LEU A 160 6.39 -22.71 -1.67
N GLN A 161 5.42 -23.44 -2.21
CA GLN A 161 4.92 -24.69 -1.63
C GLN A 161 6.00 -25.78 -1.60
N ASP A 162 6.78 -25.93 -2.68
CA ASP A 162 7.94 -26.82 -2.75
C ASP A 162 8.98 -26.47 -1.68
N PHE A 163 9.09 -25.19 -1.33
CA PHE A 163 9.96 -24.70 -0.26
C PHE A 163 9.31 -24.80 1.14
N GLY A 164 8.11 -25.35 1.26
CA GLY A 164 7.38 -25.56 2.50
C GLY A 164 6.77 -24.29 3.10
N PHE A 165 6.40 -23.33 2.26
CA PHE A 165 5.45 -22.28 2.65
C PHE A 165 4.02 -22.81 2.57
N GLU A 166 3.18 -22.37 3.50
CA GLU A 166 1.75 -22.66 3.55
C GLU A 166 0.95 -21.39 3.32
N VAL A 167 -0.28 -21.52 2.80
CA VAL A 167 -1.19 -20.38 2.66
C VAL A 167 -1.65 -19.97 4.06
N GLU A 168 -1.33 -18.73 4.44
CA GLU A 168 -1.75 -18.17 5.72
C GLU A 168 -3.13 -17.51 5.60
N GLN A 169 -3.31 -16.69 4.55
CA GLN A 169 -4.54 -15.95 4.29
C GLN A 169 -4.80 -15.88 2.80
N SER A 170 -6.08 -15.78 2.43
CA SER A 170 -6.50 -15.54 1.06
C SER A 170 -7.45 -14.35 1.03
N GLY A 171 -7.32 -13.54 -0.01
CA GLY A 171 -8.22 -12.43 -0.27
C GLY A 171 -8.49 -12.28 -1.75
N VAL A 172 -9.28 -11.28 -2.07
CA VAL A 172 -9.69 -10.97 -3.44
C VAL A 172 -9.61 -9.47 -3.67
N LEU A 173 -9.08 -9.13 -4.84
CA LEU A 173 -9.14 -7.79 -5.37
C LEU A 173 -10.51 -7.61 -6.03
N LEU A 174 -11.28 -6.70 -5.45
CA LEU A 174 -12.55 -6.23 -5.95
C LEU A 174 -12.33 -4.96 -6.78
N HIS A 175 -13.12 -4.76 -7.83
CA HIS A 175 -13.12 -3.53 -8.63
C HIS A 175 -14.55 -3.07 -8.94
N ALA A 176 -14.77 -1.76 -9.06
CA ALA A 176 -16.05 -1.19 -9.48
C ALA A 176 -15.84 -0.04 -10.47
N PRO A 177 -16.66 0.07 -11.54
CA PRO A 177 -16.70 1.27 -12.37
C PRO A 177 -17.33 2.42 -11.56
N LEU A 178 -16.72 3.61 -11.62
CA LEU A 178 -17.26 4.78 -10.94
C LEU A 178 -18.36 5.48 -11.74
N GLN A 179 -18.38 5.32 -13.07
CA GLN A 179 -19.37 5.99 -13.94
C GLN A 179 -20.80 5.56 -13.60
N GLU A 180 -20.96 4.31 -13.17
CA GLU A 180 -22.24 3.69 -12.85
C GLU A 180 -22.64 3.87 -11.38
N ALA A 181 -21.80 4.52 -10.57
CA ALA A 181 -22.08 4.76 -9.17
C ALA A 181 -23.24 5.76 -9.01
N ASP A 182 -24.39 5.24 -8.56
CA ASP A 182 -25.48 6.05 -8.01
C ASP A 182 -25.20 6.29 -6.52
N PRO A 183 -25.08 7.55 -6.05
CA PRO A 183 -24.99 7.85 -4.61
C PRO A 183 -26.16 7.24 -3.81
N GLY A 184 -27.30 7.02 -4.47
CA GLY A 184 -28.54 6.66 -3.82
C GLY A 184 -29.06 7.82 -2.98
N ARG A 185 -30.09 7.54 -2.18
CA ARG A 185 -30.61 8.53 -1.22
C ARG A 185 -29.82 8.43 0.09
N PRO A 186 -29.53 9.56 0.75
CA PRO A 186 -28.98 9.53 2.10
C PRO A 186 -29.94 8.78 3.04
N PRO A 187 -29.44 8.07 4.06
CA PRO A 187 -30.29 7.46 5.05
C PRO A 187 -31.06 8.54 5.82
N VAL A 188 -32.34 8.27 6.11
CA VAL A 188 -33.22 9.21 6.82
C VAL A 188 -32.92 9.14 8.31
N ILE A 189 -31.88 9.85 8.73
CA ILE A 189 -31.43 9.94 10.13
C ILE A 189 -31.26 11.42 10.44
N ASP A 190 -32.09 11.95 11.34
CA ASP A 190 -32.03 13.35 11.76
C ASP A 190 -30.66 13.68 12.36
N GLY A 191 -30.11 14.83 12.00
CA GLY A 191 -28.79 15.28 12.47
C GLY A 191 -27.60 14.62 11.79
N LEU A 192 -27.80 13.67 10.87
CA LEU A 192 -26.73 13.03 10.12
C LEU A 192 -26.19 13.96 9.02
N THR A 193 -24.88 14.17 9.01
CA THR A 193 -24.15 14.95 8.01
C THR A 193 -22.87 14.23 7.59
N LEU A 194 -22.31 14.63 6.45
CA LEU A 194 -20.99 14.16 6.02
C LEU A 194 -19.97 15.29 6.10
N ARG A 195 -18.77 14.95 6.55
CA ARG A 195 -17.61 15.83 6.45
C ARG A 195 -16.50 15.11 5.73
N TRP A 196 -16.03 15.74 4.68
CA TRP A 196 -14.92 15.24 3.91
C TRP A 196 -13.63 15.98 4.28
N ARG A 197 -12.53 15.24 4.32
CA ARG A 197 -11.21 15.74 4.68
C ARG A 197 -10.15 15.04 3.82
N LEU A 198 -9.23 15.83 3.26
CA LEU A 198 -7.95 15.29 2.82
C LEU A 198 -7.06 15.21 4.04
N ASP A 199 -6.50 14.04 4.30
CA ASP A 199 -5.46 13.92 5.30
C ASP A 199 -4.22 14.71 4.81
N PRO A 200 -3.72 15.73 5.53
CA PRO A 200 -2.43 16.35 5.19
C PRO A 200 -1.25 15.39 5.43
N GLU A 201 -1.53 14.37 6.24
CA GLU A 201 -0.93 13.08 6.54
C GLU A 201 -0.57 12.15 5.35
N ALA A 202 -1.39 11.14 5.14
CA ALA A 202 -1.36 10.36 3.92
C ALA A 202 -2.03 11.12 2.76
N PRO A 203 -1.75 10.81 1.48
CA PRO A 203 -2.60 11.21 0.36
C PRO A 203 -3.95 10.44 0.37
N GLU A 204 -4.58 10.40 1.54
CA GLU A 204 -5.81 9.70 1.86
C GLU A 204 -6.97 10.70 1.96
N TRP A 205 -8.05 10.35 1.29
CA TRP A 205 -9.30 11.06 1.32
C TRP A 205 -10.22 10.36 2.30
N LEU A 206 -10.57 11.07 3.37
CA LEU A 206 -11.43 10.59 4.42
C LEU A 206 -12.82 11.20 4.29
N LEU A 207 -13.86 10.37 4.40
CA LEU A 207 -15.24 10.80 4.49
C LEU A 207 -15.83 10.29 5.80
N HIS A 208 -16.25 11.22 6.65
CA HIS A 208 -16.76 10.91 7.99
C HIS A 208 -18.27 11.17 8.01
N ALA A 209 -19.03 10.26 8.62
CA ALA A 209 -20.41 10.55 9.00
C ALA A 209 -20.45 11.13 10.42
N LEU A 210 -21.22 12.22 10.59
CA LEU A 210 -21.40 12.87 11.88
C LEU A 210 -22.88 12.91 12.24
N LEU A 211 -23.21 12.46 13.44
CA LEU A 211 -24.54 12.59 14.03
C LEU A 211 -24.48 13.68 15.10
N ASP A 212 -25.25 14.76 14.91
CA ASP A 212 -25.25 15.92 15.81
C ASP A 212 -23.84 16.49 16.06
N GLY A 213 -22.99 16.42 15.05
CA GLY A 213 -21.60 16.88 15.09
C GLY A 213 -20.59 15.88 15.68
N ARG A 214 -21.03 14.73 16.21
CA ARG A 214 -20.13 13.65 16.66
C ARG A 214 -19.84 12.68 15.51
N GLN A 215 -18.57 12.39 15.24
CA GLN A 215 -18.20 11.33 14.30
C GLN A 215 -18.71 9.97 14.78
N ILE A 216 -19.31 9.20 13.88
CA ILE A 216 -19.83 7.84 14.14
C ILE A 216 -19.37 6.82 13.09
N ASP A 217 -18.61 7.28 12.09
CA ASP A 217 -18.17 6.46 10.96
C ASP A 217 -16.98 7.11 10.24
N GLU A 218 -16.25 6.30 9.48
CA GLU A 218 -15.16 6.72 8.60
C GLU A 218 -15.03 5.81 7.36
N CYS A 219 -14.78 6.43 6.21
CA CYS A 219 -14.44 5.74 4.96
C CYS A 219 -13.19 6.37 4.32
N GLY A 220 -12.13 5.56 4.20
CA GLY A 220 -10.82 5.98 3.68
C GLY A 220 -10.54 5.51 2.27
N VAL A 221 -10.08 6.44 1.42
CA VAL A 221 -9.71 6.20 0.02
C VAL A 221 -8.32 6.76 -0.28
N TRP A 222 -7.47 5.94 -0.90
CA TRP A 222 -6.11 6.28 -1.27
C TRP A 222 -5.99 6.46 -2.79
N GLY A 223 -5.07 7.33 -3.19
CA GLY A 223 -4.49 7.23 -4.53
C GLY A 223 -3.70 5.94 -4.67
N LEU A 224 -3.58 5.43 -5.90
CA LEU A 224 -2.61 4.38 -6.17
C LEU A 224 -1.18 4.93 -6.02
N SER A 225 -0.26 4.08 -5.58
CA SER A 225 1.16 4.41 -5.57
C SER A 225 1.62 4.85 -6.96
N ARG A 226 2.55 5.80 -7.03
CA ARG A 226 3.00 6.38 -8.30
C ARG A 226 3.44 5.34 -9.34
N HIS A 227 4.14 4.29 -8.92
CA HIS A 227 4.54 3.20 -9.82
C HIS A 227 3.38 2.43 -10.45
N VAL A 228 2.23 2.35 -9.77
CA VAL A 228 1.00 1.80 -10.37
C VAL A 228 0.29 2.89 -11.17
N ALA A 229 0.16 4.08 -10.62
CA ALA A 229 -0.55 5.20 -11.24
C ALA A 229 0.08 5.67 -12.55
N ASP A 230 1.40 5.60 -12.73
CA ASP A 230 2.09 6.03 -13.95
C ASP A 230 1.77 5.13 -15.16
N ARG A 231 1.19 3.94 -14.94
CA ARG A 231 0.70 3.07 -16.01
C ARG A 231 -0.62 3.63 -16.56
N SER A 232 -0.72 3.76 -17.89
CA SER A 232 -1.84 4.43 -18.56
C SER A 232 -3.21 3.86 -18.23
N ASP A 233 -3.28 2.58 -17.88
CA ASP A 233 -4.51 1.88 -17.48
C ASP A 233 -4.97 2.22 -16.05
N TYR A 234 -4.09 2.67 -15.16
CA TYR A 234 -4.35 2.91 -13.73
C TYR A 234 -4.40 4.40 -13.31
N GLN A 235 -4.06 5.34 -14.20
CA GLN A 235 -4.05 6.80 -13.93
C GLN A 235 -5.36 7.38 -13.39
N HIS A 236 -6.47 6.64 -13.52
CA HIS A 236 -7.81 7.07 -13.10
C HIS A 236 -8.43 6.13 -12.06
N TRP A 237 -7.61 5.43 -11.28
CA TRP A 237 -8.10 4.48 -10.29
C TRP A 237 -7.89 5.01 -8.87
N ILE A 238 -8.78 4.61 -7.97
CA ILE A 238 -8.69 4.86 -6.53
C ILE A 238 -8.71 3.54 -5.77
N ASN A 239 -8.23 3.52 -4.53
CA ASN A 239 -8.24 2.33 -3.68
C ASN A 239 -8.97 2.62 -2.36
N PHE A 240 -10.04 1.86 -2.07
CA PHE A 240 -10.73 1.89 -0.79
C PHE A 240 -9.96 1.07 0.24
N GLU A 241 -9.41 1.72 1.26
CA GLU A 241 -8.64 1.04 2.30
C GLU A 241 -9.53 0.53 3.43
N TRP A 242 -10.58 1.24 3.81
CA TRP A 242 -11.49 0.80 4.86
C TRP A 242 -12.80 1.58 4.89
N THR A 243 -13.79 1.01 5.56
CA THR A 243 -15.08 1.62 5.90
C THR A 243 -15.53 1.01 7.21
N GLU A 244 -15.83 1.85 8.21
CA GLU A 244 -16.23 1.39 9.54
C GLU A 244 -17.32 2.27 10.14
N VAL A 245 -18.46 1.63 10.47
CA VAL A 245 -19.57 2.26 11.20
C VAL A 245 -19.50 1.80 12.65
N GLU A 246 -19.56 2.73 13.61
CA GLU A 246 -19.68 2.39 15.02
C GLU A 246 -20.89 1.46 15.26
N GLU A 247 -20.69 0.40 16.07
CA GLU A 247 -21.65 -0.69 16.28
C GLU A 247 -23.11 -0.23 16.51
N PRO A 248 -23.41 0.79 17.35
CA PRO A 248 -24.79 1.23 17.59
C PRO A 248 -25.51 1.80 16.36
N TYR A 249 -24.76 2.21 15.33
CA TYR A 249 -25.26 2.87 14.12
C TYR A 249 -25.20 1.97 12.88
N GLN A 250 -24.66 0.75 13.01
CA GLN A 250 -24.62 -0.24 11.95
C GLN A 250 -26.02 -0.61 11.44
N ARG A 251 -26.08 -1.14 10.22
CA ARG A 251 -27.31 -1.63 9.55
C ARG A 251 -28.37 -0.55 9.29
N ARG A 252 -27.98 0.74 9.33
CA ARG A 252 -28.85 1.88 8.98
C ARG A 252 -28.55 2.48 7.60
N GLY A 253 -27.75 1.79 6.79
CA GLY A 253 -27.34 2.24 5.45
C GLY A 253 -26.21 3.29 5.41
N ILE A 254 -25.63 3.67 6.55
CA ILE A 254 -24.59 4.69 6.64
C ILE A 254 -23.33 4.27 5.86
N GLY A 255 -22.78 3.08 6.11
CA GLY A 255 -21.59 2.60 5.40
C GLY A 255 -21.78 2.52 3.88
N SER A 256 -22.94 2.02 3.41
CA SER A 256 -23.28 1.98 1.98
C SER A 256 -23.34 3.38 1.38
N TRP A 257 -23.90 4.35 2.11
CA TRP A 257 -23.97 5.74 1.68
C TRP A 257 -22.58 6.38 1.59
N LEU A 258 -21.71 6.14 2.57
CA LEU A 258 -20.33 6.64 2.57
C LEU A 258 -19.51 6.15 1.39
N VAL A 259 -19.54 4.84 1.11
CA VAL A 259 -18.81 4.27 -0.04
C VAL A 259 -19.31 4.89 -1.34
N ARG A 260 -20.63 5.00 -1.52
CA ARG A 260 -21.22 5.60 -2.72
C ARG A 260 -20.91 7.09 -2.86
N GLU A 261 -20.92 7.84 -1.78
CA GLU A 261 -20.53 9.25 -1.78
C GLU A 261 -19.04 9.42 -2.12
N GLN A 262 -18.15 8.59 -1.57
CA GLN A 262 -16.74 8.57 -1.97
C GLN A 262 -16.60 8.27 -3.46
N MET A 263 -17.30 7.25 -3.97
CA MET A 263 -17.31 6.91 -5.41
C MET A 263 -17.76 8.10 -6.27
N ARG A 264 -18.86 8.77 -5.90
CA ARG A 264 -19.38 9.96 -6.58
C ARG A 264 -18.36 11.09 -6.59
N MET A 265 -17.79 11.43 -5.44
CA MET A 265 -16.82 12.52 -5.30
C MET A 265 -15.55 12.25 -6.11
N HIS A 266 -15.04 11.03 -6.09
CA HIS A 266 -13.87 10.67 -6.88
C HIS A 266 -14.14 10.62 -8.38
N ARG A 267 -15.35 10.21 -8.80
CA ARG A 267 -15.80 10.35 -10.19
C ARG A 267 -15.75 11.80 -10.65
N GLU A 268 -16.25 12.73 -9.85
CA GLU A 268 -16.23 14.17 -10.14
C GLU A 268 -14.81 14.73 -10.25
N ARG A 269 -13.83 14.07 -9.63
CA ARG A 269 -12.39 14.36 -9.75
C ARG A 269 -11.70 13.64 -10.91
N GLY A 270 -12.46 12.95 -11.76
CA GLY A 270 -11.95 12.26 -12.94
C GLY A 270 -11.50 10.82 -12.71
N ALA A 271 -11.68 10.27 -11.51
CA ALA A 271 -11.50 8.84 -11.30
C ALA A 271 -12.56 8.06 -12.09
N ARG A 272 -12.17 6.88 -12.56
CA ARG A 272 -12.97 6.00 -13.42
C ARG A 272 -13.26 4.66 -12.77
N ARG A 273 -12.38 4.18 -11.91
CA ARG A 273 -12.51 2.87 -11.27
C ARG A 273 -12.09 2.93 -9.81
N ALA A 274 -12.71 2.08 -9.00
CA ALA A 274 -12.32 1.83 -7.63
C ALA A 274 -11.76 0.43 -7.49
N LEU A 275 -10.78 0.28 -6.61
CA LEU A 275 -10.26 -0.98 -6.11
C LEU A 275 -10.60 -1.12 -4.64
N ARG A 276 -10.80 -2.36 -4.22
CA ARG A 276 -10.95 -2.74 -2.82
C ARG A 276 -10.30 -4.10 -2.64
N TRP A 277 -9.40 -4.21 -1.67
CA TRP A 277 -8.90 -5.50 -1.23
C TRP A 277 -9.77 -6.02 -0.09
N GLU A 278 -10.16 -7.29 -0.12
CA GLU A 278 -10.92 -7.90 0.97
C GLU A 278 -10.51 -9.35 1.23
N TRP A 279 -10.60 -9.79 2.49
CA TRP A 279 -10.29 -11.17 2.86
C TRP A 279 -11.42 -12.11 2.46
N LEU A 280 -11.07 -13.30 1.95
CA LEU A 280 -12.07 -14.33 1.63
C LEU A 280 -12.74 -14.90 2.88
N THR A 281 -12.12 -14.73 4.04
CA THR A 281 -12.66 -15.12 5.35
C THR A 281 -13.68 -14.13 5.91
N ASP A 282 -13.90 -12.98 5.28
CA ASP A 282 -14.93 -12.01 5.65
C ASP A 282 -16.07 -11.96 4.61
N PRO A 283 -17.00 -12.93 4.64
CA PRO A 283 -18.10 -12.97 3.68
C PRO A 283 -19.07 -11.79 3.84
N VAL A 284 -19.11 -11.14 5.00
CA VAL A 284 -19.99 -9.99 5.26
C VAL A 284 -19.45 -8.78 4.52
N ALA A 285 -18.16 -8.48 4.64
CA ALA A 285 -17.53 -7.39 3.91
C ALA A 285 -17.59 -7.61 2.39
N LEU A 286 -17.33 -8.84 1.92
CA LEU A 286 -17.45 -9.17 0.49
C LEU A 286 -18.86 -8.91 -0.05
N SER A 287 -19.88 -9.45 0.63
CA SER A 287 -21.28 -9.25 0.23
C SER A 287 -21.68 -7.78 0.25
N PHE A 288 -21.16 -7.02 1.22
CA PHE A 288 -21.38 -5.58 1.31
C PHE A 288 -20.85 -4.83 0.08
N TYR A 289 -19.59 -5.07 -0.32
CA TYR A 289 -19.02 -4.40 -1.50
C TYR A 289 -19.65 -4.88 -2.81
N GLU A 290 -19.97 -6.17 -2.93
CA GLU A 290 -20.68 -6.70 -4.10
C GLU A 290 -22.04 -6.04 -4.30
N ALA A 291 -22.80 -5.82 -3.21
CA ALA A 291 -24.06 -5.08 -3.25
C ALA A 291 -23.90 -3.60 -3.66
N LEU A 292 -22.67 -3.07 -3.64
CA LEU A 292 -22.31 -1.74 -4.10
C LEU A 292 -21.74 -1.72 -5.52
N GLY A 293 -21.79 -2.84 -6.24
CA GLY A 293 -21.34 -2.96 -7.63
C GLY A 293 -19.86 -3.29 -7.79
N PHE A 294 -19.19 -3.70 -6.71
CA PHE A 294 -17.85 -4.26 -6.83
C PHE A 294 -17.91 -5.71 -7.33
N GLU A 295 -17.04 -6.06 -8.26
CA GLU A 295 -16.90 -7.43 -8.77
C GLU A 295 -15.56 -8.02 -8.33
N ARG A 296 -15.54 -9.33 -8.10
CA ARG A 296 -14.29 -10.07 -7.88
C ARG A 296 -13.48 -10.14 -9.16
N ARG A 297 -12.17 -9.87 -9.09
CA ARG A 297 -11.28 -9.95 -10.26
C ARG A 297 -10.13 -10.93 -10.10
N GLN A 298 -9.41 -10.84 -8.99
CA GLN A 298 -8.18 -11.59 -8.82
C GLN A 298 -8.03 -11.99 -7.36
N GLU A 299 -7.85 -13.28 -7.12
CA GLU A 299 -7.50 -13.79 -5.80
C GLU A 299 -6.01 -13.59 -5.54
N TRP A 300 -5.68 -13.30 -4.29
CA TRP A 300 -4.29 -13.28 -3.85
C TRP A 300 -4.14 -14.00 -2.51
N TRP A 301 -2.96 -14.57 -2.33
CA TRP A 301 -2.65 -15.45 -1.23
C TRP A 301 -1.40 -14.96 -0.51
N LYS A 302 -1.50 -14.87 0.82
CA LYS A 302 -0.36 -14.70 1.70
C LYS A 302 0.18 -16.07 2.08
N TYR A 303 1.49 -16.15 2.17
CA TYR A 303 2.17 -17.39 2.53
C TYR A 303 3.03 -17.19 3.76
N ARG A 304 3.18 -18.25 4.53
CA ARG A 304 4.04 -18.28 5.69
C ARG A 304 4.78 -19.61 5.77
N LYS A 305 6.04 -19.56 6.15
CA LYS A 305 6.88 -20.72 6.44
C LYS A 305 7.31 -20.64 7.89
N GLU A 306 6.84 -21.57 8.70
CA GLU A 306 7.30 -21.76 10.07
C GLU A 306 8.54 -22.67 10.11
N GLY A 307 9.30 -22.58 11.20
CA GLY A 307 10.40 -23.49 11.49
C GLY A 307 11.58 -23.31 10.53
N LEU A 308 12.13 -22.09 10.48
CA LEU A 308 13.33 -21.80 9.69
C LEU A 308 14.52 -22.62 10.16
#